data_AF-A0A656A1E5-F1
#
_entry.id   AF-A0A656A1E5-F1
#
_cell.length_a   1.000
_cell.length_b   1.000
_cell.length_c   1.000
_cell.angle_alpha   90.00
_cell.angle_beta   90.00
_cell.angle_gamma   90.00
#
_symmetry.space_group_name_H-M   'P 1'
#
loop_
_entity.id
_entity.type
_entity.pdbx_description
1 polymer ?
#
loop_
_entity_poly.entity_id
_entity_poly.type
_entity_poly.pdbx_seq_one_letter_code
_entity_poly.pdbx_strand_id
1 'polypeptide(L)'
;MTRDGSLNWDGNELSAATLRDITKGSQKSVELSFNVKEMEAVIKQASWESMMEGRPDILQAAIRSYVEQFGHGQVIAKAGIKSRTSAYRSLKPETTPNFGTLVQLGHAVIELAKDRTVANKEPRI
;
A
#
# COMPACT_ATOMS: atom_id res chain seq x y z
N MET A 1 -9.33 -8.59 26.35
CA MET A 1 -7.99 -8.83 26.94
C MET A 1 -8.22 -9.43 28.32
N THR A 2 -7.79 -10.66 28.53
CA THR A 2 -7.90 -11.38 29.80
C THR A 2 -6.78 -10.94 30.76
N ARG A 3 -6.92 -11.29 32.06
CA ARG A 3 -6.01 -10.85 33.14
C ARG A 3 -4.55 -11.32 32.98
N ASP A 4 -4.33 -12.32 32.14
CA ASP A 4 -3.05 -12.90 31.75
C ASP A 4 -2.48 -12.31 30.45
N GLY A 5 -3.20 -11.39 29.81
CA GLY A 5 -2.77 -10.71 28.59
C GLY A 5 -3.01 -11.50 27.31
N SER A 6 -3.80 -12.59 27.34
CA SER A 6 -4.20 -13.30 26.13
C SER A 6 -5.30 -12.56 25.34
N LEU A 7 -5.23 -12.68 24.02
CA LEU A 7 -6.24 -12.21 23.08
C LEU A 7 -7.09 -13.42 22.68
N ASN A 8 -8.31 -13.50 23.18
CA ASN A 8 -9.28 -14.53 22.81
C ASN A 8 -10.21 -14.00 21.71
N TRP A 9 -10.20 -14.65 20.55
CA TRP A 9 -11.08 -14.39 19.43
C TRP A 9 -11.84 -15.67 19.10
N ASP A 10 -13.13 -15.69 19.44
CA ASP A 10 -14.08 -16.73 19.05
C ASP A 10 -13.61 -18.17 19.36
N GLY A 11 -13.05 -18.38 20.55
CA GLY A 11 -12.58 -19.69 21.02
C GLY A 11 -11.12 -20.00 20.68
N ASN A 12 -10.45 -19.16 19.88
CA ASN A 12 -9.00 -19.23 19.67
C ASN A 12 -8.29 -18.28 20.63
N GLU A 13 -7.56 -18.87 21.58
CA GLU A 13 -6.78 -18.12 22.55
C GLU A 13 -5.34 -17.91 22.05
N LEU A 14 -5.00 -16.66 21.76
CA LEU A 14 -3.64 -16.26 21.40
C LEU A 14 -2.94 -15.74 22.66
N SER A 15 -2.11 -16.59 23.28
CA SER A 15 -1.34 -16.22 24.47
C SER A 15 -0.05 -15.46 24.12
N ALA A 16 0.43 -14.63 25.04
CA ALA A 16 1.72 -13.94 24.89
C ALA A 16 2.90 -14.91 24.80
N ALA A 17 2.80 -16.09 25.42
CA ALA A 17 3.80 -17.15 25.31
C ALA A 17 3.84 -17.73 23.89
N THR A 18 2.67 -18.00 23.30
CA THR A 18 2.54 -18.46 21.91
C THR A 18 3.13 -17.44 20.94
N LEU A 19 2.82 -16.15 21.12
CA LEU A 19 3.40 -15.07 20.30
C LEU A 19 4.92 -15.00 20.41
N ARG A 20 5.48 -15.10 21.62
CA ARG A 20 6.93 -15.10 21.83
C ARG A 20 7.60 -16.31 21.21
N ASP A 21 6.96 -17.47 21.23
CA ASP A 21 7.51 -18.70 20.64
C ASP A 21 7.48 -18.66 19.11
N ILE A 22 6.43 -18.09 18.51
CA ILE A 22 6.37 -17.79 17.07
C ILE A 22 7.44 -16.75 16.67
N THR A 23 7.69 -15.76 17.54
CA THR A 23 8.67 -14.68 17.30
C THR A 23 10.12 -15.16 17.40
N LYS A 24 10.40 -16.34 17.97
CA LYS A 24 11.76 -16.94 17.95
C LYS A 24 12.18 -17.42 16.56
N GLY A 25 11.26 -17.55 15.62
CA GLY A 25 11.60 -17.70 14.20
C GLY A 25 12.09 -16.37 13.64
N SER A 26 13.22 -16.39 12.93
CA SER A 26 13.69 -15.22 12.18
C SER A 26 12.56 -14.73 11.27
N GLN A 27 12.11 -13.49 11.50
CA GLN A 27 11.11 -12.84 10.66
C GLN A 27 11.71 -12.72 9.25
N LYS A 28 11.43 -13.70 8.39
CA LYS A 28 11.74 -13.59 6.97
C LYS A 28 10.87 -12.46 6.44
N SER A 29 11.48 -11.31 6.22
CA SER A 29 10.93 -10.29 5.33
C SER A 29 10.56 -11.02 4.05
N VAL A 30 9.26 -11.15 3.77
CA VAL A 30 8.81 -11.57 2.46
C VAL A 30 9.29 -10.46 1.54
N GLU A 31 10.32 -10.76 0.75
CA GLU A 31 10.71 -9.90 -0.35
C GLU A 31 9.53 -9.95 -1.32
N LEU A 32 8.63 -8.97 -1.20
CA LEU A 32 7.61 -8.72 -2.20
C LEU A 32 8.38 -8.40 -3.48
N SER A 33 8.51 -9.39 -4.37
CA SER A 33 9.08 -9.17 -5.69
C SER A 33 8.07 -8.34 -6.47
N PHE A 34 8.31 -7.03 -6.51
CA PHE A 34 7.43 -6.10 -7.21
C PHE A 34 7.61 -6.26 -8.72
N ASN A 35 6.61 -6.84 -9.39
CA ASN A 35 6.54 -6.79 -10.85
C ASN A 35 6.00 -5.42 -11.28
N VAL A 36 6.91 -4.49 -11.56
CA VAL A 36 6.58 -3.13 -12.01
C VAL A 36 5.65 -3.14 -13.23
N LYS A 37 5.82 -4.10 -14.15
CA LYS A 37 4.98 -4.19 -15.36
C LYS A 37 3.53 -4.54 -15.02
N GLU A 38 3.33 -5.44 -14.06
CA GLU A 38 2.00 -5.84 -13.60
C GLU A 38 1.31 -4.70 -12.85
N MET A 39 2.05 -4.00 -11.99
CA MET A 39 1.54 -2.79 -11.32
C MET A 39 1.14 -1.70 -12.31
N GLU A 40 1.97 -1.42 -13.31
CA GLU A 40 1.61 -0.47 -14.37
C GLU A 40 0.36 -0.91 -15.15
N ALA A 41 0.20 -2.22 -15.41
CA ALA A 41 -0.97 -2.75 -16.10
C ALA A 41 -2.24 -2.56 -15.28
N VAL A 42 -2.22 -2.89 -13.98
CA VAL A 42 -3.36 -2.72 -13.07
C VAL A 42 -3.75 -1.24 -12.96
N ILE A 43 -2.78 -0.34 -12.77
CA ILE A 43 -3.07 1.10 -12.66
C ILE A 43 -3.65 1.65 -13.97
N LYS A 44 -3.12 1.23 -15.14
CA LYS A 44 -3.65 1.65 -16.45
C LYS A 44 -5.07 1.14 -16.68
N GLN A 45 -5.33 -0.14 -16.37
CA GLN A 45 -6.66 -0.72 -16.52
C GLN A 45 -7.66 -0.04 -15.59
N ALA A 46 -7.33 0.13 -14.30
CA ALA A 46 -8.18 0.83 -13.35
C ALA A 46 -8.42 2.29 -13.74
N SER A 47 -7.43 2.96 -14.35
CA SER A 47 -7.59 4.32 -14.88
C SER A 47 -8.59 4.35 -16.03
N TRP A 48 -8.51 3.38 -16.95
CA TRP A 48 -9.43 3.26 -18.07
C TRP A 48 -10.87 2.99 -17.60
N GLU A 49 -11.07 1.96 -16.77
CA GLU A 49 -12.37 1.60 -16.19
C GLU A 49 -12.97 2.78 -15.41
N SER A 50 -12.14 3.46 -14.62
CA SER A 50 -12.55 4.65 -13.87
C SER A 50 -13.07 5.78 -14.76
N MET A 51 -12.40 6.04 -15.89
CA MET A 51 -12.83 7.07 -16.84
C MET A 51 -14.06 6.64 -17.63
N MET A 52 -14.14 5.37 -18.05
CA MET A 52 -15.28 4.85 -18.82
C MET A 52 -16.57 4.80 -18.00
N GLU A 53 -16.48 4.40 -16.74
CA GLU A 53 -17.64 4.26 -15.86
C GLU A 53 -17.96 5.55 -15.09
N GLY A 54 -17.11 6.58 -15.18
CA GLY A 54 -17.24 7.79 -14.35
C GLY A 54 -17.07 7.49 -12.85
N ARG A 55 -16.31 6.43 -12.52
CA ARG A 55 -16.16 5.84 -11.19
C ARG A 55 -14.73 6.01 -10.68
N PRO A 56 -14.41 7.12 -10.00
CA PRO A 56 -13.06 7.40 -9.50
C PRO A 56 -12.64 6.48 -8.34
N ASP A 57 -13.59 5.78 -7.71
CA ASP A 57 -13.38 4.75 -6.69
C ASP A 57 -12.60 3.54 -7.21
N ILE A 58 -12.74 3.17 -8.49
CA ILE A 58 -12.01 2.05 -9.10
C ILE A 58 -10.50 2.32 -9.10
N LEU A 59 -10.11 3.50 -9.60
CA LEU A 59 -8.71 3.92 -9.59
C LEU A 59 -8.19 4.15 -8.16
N GLN A 60 -9.04 4.70 -7.28
CA GLN A 60 -8.70 4.89 -5.88
C GLN A 60 -8.36 3.57 -5.17
N ALA A 61 -9.19 2.53 -5.35
CA ALA A 61 -8.97 1.23 -4.73
C ALA A 61 -7.65 0.60 -5.19
N ALA A 62 -7.36 0.65 -6.50
CA ALA A 62 -6.11 0.15 -7.06
C ALA A 62 -4.90 0.87 -6.44
N ILE A 63 -4.90 2.20 -6.45
CA ILE A 63 -3.81 3.01 -5.92
C ILE A 63 -3.65 2.80 -4.41
N ARG A 64 -4.75 2.75 -3.65
CA ARG A 64 -4.70 2.58 -2.20
C ARG A 64 -3.95 1.31 -1.80
N SER A 65 -4.18 0.19 -2.50
CA SER A 65 -3.50 -1.07 -2.20
C SER A 65 -1.97 -0.96 -2.32
N TYR A 66 -1.48 -0.21 -3.31
CA TYR A 66 -0.05 0.02 -3.48
C TYR A 66 0.49 1.08 -2.52
N VAL A 67 -0.29 2.11 -2.21
CA VAL A 67 0.10 3.12 -1.21
C VAL A 67 0.30 2.49 0.16
N GLU A 68 -0.53 1.52 0.54
CA GLU A 68 -0.36 0.74 1.76
C GLU A 68 0.94 -0.07 1.76
N GLN A 69 1.36 -0.61 0.62
CA GLN A 69 2.61 -1.38 0.47
C GLN A 69 3.89 -0.51 0.46
N PHE A 70 3.84 0.68 -0.14
CA PHE A 70 4.99 1.59 -0.17
C PHE A 70 5.05 2.50 1.07
N GLY A 71 3.93 2.71 1.74
CA GLY A 71 3.81 3.64 2.85
C GLY A 71 3.32 5.01 2.39
N HIS A 72 2.24 5.48 3.03
CA HIS A 72 1.56 6.73 2.69
C HIS A 72 2.50 7.94 2.65
N GLY A 73 3.37 8.10 3.64
CA GLY A 73 4.28 9.25 3.71
C GLY A 73 5.25 9.30 2.54
N GLN A 74 5.80 8.15 2.14
CA GLN A 74 6.75 8.03 1.04
C GLN A 74 6.08 8.36 -0.31
N VAL A 75 4.88 7.79 -0.55
CA VAL A 75 4.15 8.05 -1.80
C VAL A 75 3.71 9.51 -1.89
N ILE A 76 3.17 10.10 -0.83
CA ILE A 76 2.70 11.49 -0.85
C ILE A 76 3.87 12.45 -1.10
N ALA A 77 5.03 12.19 -0.50
CA ALA A 77 6.24 12.98 -0.73
C ALA A 77 6.71 12.89 -2.19
N LYS A 78 6.75 11.67 -2.75
CA LYS A 78 7.14 11.43 -4.15
C LYS A 78 6.14 12.05 -5.14
N ALA A 79 4.84 12.03 -4.83
CA ALA A 79 3.79 12.61 -5.65
C ALA A 79 3.81 14.15 -5.74
N GLY A 80 4.59 14.84 -4.90
CA GLY A 80 4.68 16.30 -4.90
C GLY A 80 3.38 17.02 -4.51
N ILE A 81 2.47 16.34 -3.81
CA ILE A 81 1.17 16.92 -3.43
C ILE A 81 1.37 17.92 -2.29
N LYS A 82 1.05 19.19 -2.57
CA LYS A 82 1.22 20.31 -1.62
C LYS A 82 0.44 20.15 -0.32
N SER A 83 -0.76 19.55 -0.38
CA SER A 83 -1.64 19.36 0.77
C SER A 83 -1.70 17.89 1.19
N ARG A 84 -1.05 17.56 2.31
CA ARG A 84 -1.10 16.21 2.90
C ARG A 84 -2.53 15.78 3.19
N THR A 85 -3.35 16.68 3.74
CA THR A 85 -4.77 16.43 4.02
C THR A 85 -5.54 16.08 2.76
N SER A 86 -5.27 16.76 1.64
CA SER A 86 -5.89 16.44 0.35
C SER A 86 -5.47 15.05 -0.14
N ALA A 87 -4.20 14.69 0.00
CA ALA A 87 -3.70 13.38 -0.42
C ALA A 87 -4.34 12.24 0.39
N TYR A 88 -4.39 12.38 1.72
CA TYR A 88 -5.06 11.42 2.60
C TYR A 88 -6.55 11.33 2.31
N ARG A 89 -7.22 12.46 2.04
CA ARG A 89 -8.63 12.47 1.65
C ARG A 89 -8.83 11.65 0.38
N SER A 90 -8.05 11.90 -0.68
CA SER A 90 -8.17 11.17 -1.95
C SER A 90 -7.93 9.65 -1.85
N LEU A 91 -7.38 9.15 -0.75
CA LEU A 91 -7.19 7.71 -0.50
C LEU A 91 -8.27 7.10 0.40
N LYS A 92 -9.18 7.92 0.97
CA LYS A 92 -10.29 7.45 1.80
C LYS A 92 -11.48 6.99 0.95
N PRO A 93 -11.96 5.75 1.10
CA PRO A 93 -13.07 5.19 0.31
C PRO A 93 -14.36 6.00 0.42
N GLU A 94 -14.58 6.66 1.56
CA GLU A 94 -15.82 7.38 1.86
C GLU A 94 -15.86 8.76 1.20
N THR A 95 -14.84 9.12 0.42
CA THR A 95 -14.70 10.45 -0.17
C THR A 95 -14.70 10.36 -1.68
N THR A 96 -15.30 11.34 -2.36
CA THR A 96 -15.17 11.49 -3.80
C THR A 96 -13.75 11.98 -4.11
N PRO A 97 -12.88 11.14 -4.67
CA PRO A 97 -11.48 11.50 -4.84
C PRO A 97 -11.31 12.40 -6.07
N ASN A 98 -10.39 13.37 -5.96
CA ASN A 98 -10.00 14.16 -7.11
C ASN A 98 -9.15 13.30 -8.04
N PHE A 99 -9.63 13.08 -9.27
CA PHE A 99 -8.94 12.26 -10.27
C PHE A 99 -7.50 12.72 -10.54
N GLY A 100 -7.25 14.02 -10.61
CA GLY A 100 -5.89 14.55 -10.80
C GLY A 100 -4.94 14.17 -9.65
N THR A 101 -5.45 14.15 -8.42
CA THR A 101 -4.67 13.69 -7.25
C THR A 101 -4.43 12.18 -7.28
N LEU A 102 -5.41 11.38 -7.74
CA LEU A 102 -5.22 9.94 -7.93
C LEU A 102 -4.13 9.68 -8.97
N VAL A 103 -4.16 10.35 -10.12
CA VAL A 103 -3.12 10.20 -11.15
C VAL A 103 -1.72 10.52 -10.59
N GLN A 104 -1.58 11.60 -9.82
CA GLN A 104 -0.31 11.94 -9.16
C GLN A 104 0.17 10.85 -8.20
N LEU A 105 -0.73 10.28 -7.41
CA LEU A 105 -0.40 9.18 -6.49
C LEU A 105 -0.03 7.89 -7.25
N GLY A 106 -0.74 7.57 -8.34
CA GLY A 106 -0.45 6.42 -9.19
C GLY A 106 0.93 6.51 -9.85
N HIS A 107 1.30 7.69 -10.37
CA HIS A 107 2.66 7.94 -10.87
C HIS A 107 3.72 7.75 -9.80
N ALA A 108 3.53 8.30 -8.62
CA ALA A 108 4.47 8.17 -7.51
C ALA A 108 4.67 6.71 -7.08
N VAL A 109 3.60 5.92 -7.04
CA VAL A 109 3.66 4.48 -6.75
C VAL A 109 4.53 3.75 -7.79
N ILE A 110 4.33 4.00 -9.08
CA ILE A 110 5.11 3.37 -10.16
C ILE A 110 6.58 3.75 -10.06
N GLU A 111 6.88 5.02 -9.79
CA GLU A 111 8.26 5.48 -9.62
C GLU A 111 8.94 4.83 -8.42
N LEU A 112 8.26 4.73 -7.28
CA LEU A 112 8.79 4.04 -6.10
C LEU A 112 9.03 2.55 -6.36
N ALA A 113 8.17 1.91 -7.15
CA ALA A 113 8.37 0.53 -7.57
C ALA A 113 9.64 0.39 -8.43
N LYS A 114 9.84 1.29 -9.40
CA LYS A 114 11.05 1.35 -10.23
C LYS A 114 12.31 1.55 -9.37
N ASP A 115 12.29 2.53 -8.47
CA ASP A 115 13.40 2.83 -7.57
C ASP A 115 13.80 1.60 -6.72
N ARG A 116 12.82 0.85 -6.18
CA ARG A 116 13.08 -0.39 -5.44
C ARG A 116 13.70 -1.48 -6.30
N THR A 117 13.25 -1.66 -7.55
CA THR A 117 13.83 -2.66 -8.46
C THR A 117 15.26 -2.34 -8.87
N VAL A 118 15.61 -1.05 -9.00
CA VAL A 118 16.98 -0.61 -9.27
C VAL A 118 17.86 -0.85 -8.04
N ALA A 119 17.40 -0.46 -6.86
CA ALA A 119 18.12 -0.68 -5.61
C ALA A 119 18.39 -2.16 -5.31
N ASN A 120 17.51 -3.07 -5.74
CA ASN A 120 17.71 -4.52 -5.57
C ASN A 120 18.65 -5.16 -6.61
N LYS A 121 18.98 -4.43 -7.69
CA LYS A 121 19.95 -4.87 -8.70
C LYS A 121 21.38 -4.40 -8.40
N GLU A 122 21.55 -3.37 -7.59
CA GLU A 122 22.87 -2.91 -7.17
C GLU A 122 23.38 -3.79 -6.00
N PRO A 123 24.56 -4.44 -6.13
CA PRO A 123 25.12 -5.18 -5.02
C PRO A 123 25.46 -4.21 -3.89
N ARG A 124 24.98 -4.49 -2.68
CA ARG A 124 25.45 -3.80 -1.47
C ARG A 124 26.93 -4.14 -1.30
N ILE A 125 27.78 -3.16 -1.60
CA ILE A 125 29.25 -3.22 -1.44
C ILE A 125 29.60 -3.16 0.04
#